data_AF-A0A951XCJ4-F1
#
_entry.id   AF-A0A951XCJ4-F1
#
_cell.length_a   1.000
_cell.length_b   1.000
_cell.length_c   1.000
_cell.angle_alpha   90.00
_cell.angle_beta   90.00
_cell.angle_gamma   90.00
#
_symmetry.space_group_name_H-M   'P 1'
#
loop_
_entity.id
_entity.type
_entity.pdbx_description
1 polymer ?
#
loop_
_entity_poly.entity_id
_entity_poly.type
_entity_poly.pdbx_seq_one_letter_code
_entity_poly.pdbx_strand_id
1 'polypeptide(L)'
;MTNIIRPKNILWTVFLFFNTRFCFSLQQNSLQVNHKYSPPWWQTLIGMPDDPVKTLVGKEGQLFGDYGYREGPRRFSFSIQLDSPEGAVWESQKLYSAKVPLIQTIKNGNGIQIEENTFLQIPSDTQVSNIVRTDSRHTLTNWSKPLTECDSAFRDVAFGRIIGGQGLVEFHIKVVAGGSYRLALGFCEGEREEGGIRLMEIHAEGASKKEIDPVSDFGYRTPGIYMVEVKDLNHDGILNVFVKNAPQAKDRNVIINGIWLFRKNQSPTTASIISGKENNQCELYAPCASVNMPERVYHNLVKVRNKTSSKKIFQPVLRYAGIEQIDFHNQRVQVGRETTITSSIPLKNIHEDSVKKILIV
;
A
#
# COMPACT_ATOMS: atom_id res chain seq x y z
N MET A 1 -33.19 -45.49 96.61
CA MET A 1 -34.39 -45.01 95.90
C MET A 1 -33.92 -43.86 95.01
N THR A 2 -33.73 -44.12 93.71
CA THR A 2 -34.67 -43.70 92.62
C THR A 2 -34.75 -42.17 92.51
N ASN A 3 -34.59 -41.48 91.38
CA ASN A 3 -34.41 -41.82 89.98
C ASN A 3 -33.74 -40.61 89.31
N ILE A 4 -32.67 -40.84 88.55
CA ILE A 4 -32.07 -39.84 87.65
C ILE A 4 -32.76 -40.00 86.29
N ILE A 5 -33.52 -38.98 85.87
CA ILE A 5 -34.12 -38.92 84.53
C ILE A 5 -33.10 -38.28 83.58
N ARG A 6 -32.75 -39.03 82.53
CA ARG A 6 -31.75 -38.69 81.50
C ARG A 6 -32.32 -37.69 80.47
N PRO A 7 -31.50 -36.76 79.95
CA PRO A 7 -31.81 -36.02 78.73
C PRO A 7 -31.59 -36.87 77.47
N LYS A 8 -32.38 -36.56 76.43
CA LYS A 8 -32.43 -37.23 75.13
C LYS A 8 -31.08 -37.11 74.39
N ASN A 9 -30.56 -38.24 73.93
CA ASN A 9 -29.41 -38.33 73.03
C ASN A 9 -29.79 -37.75 71.65
N ILE A 10 -29.16 -36.65 71.26
CA ILE A 10 -29.08 -36.21 69.87
C ILE A 10 -27.80 -36.80 69.30
N LEU A 11 -27.96 -37.76 68.39
CA LEU A 11 -26.87 -38.34 67.61
C LEU A 11 -26.43 -37.29 66.57
N TRP A 12 -25.24 -36.72 66.73
CA TRP A 12 -24.60 -35.95 65.67
C TRP A 12 -23.96 -36.92 64.68
N THR A 13 -24.59 -37.10 63.52
CA THR A 13 -23.96 -37.79 62.39
C THR A 13 -22.93 -36.87 61.75
N VAL A 14 -21.65 -37.15 61.96
CA VAL A 14 -20.54 -36.49 61.25
C VAL A 14 -20.41 -37.12 59.87
N PHE A 15 -20.76 -36.36 58.82
CA PHE A 15 -20.42 -36.72 57.45
C PHE A 15 -18.95 -36.38 57.18
N LEU A 16 -18.08 -37.39 57.11
CA LEU A 16 -16.73 -37.28 56.58
C LEU A 16 -16.80 -37.26 55.05
N PHE A 17 -16.78 -36.07 54.44
CA PHE A 17 -16.56 -35.92 53.01
C PHE A 17 -15.06 -36.11 52.69
N PHE A 18 -14.68 -37.29 52.21
CA PHE A 18 -13.41 -37.47 51.51
C PHE A 18 -13.50 -36.75 50.16
N ASN A 19 -12.99 -35.52 50.09
CA ASN A 19 -12.70 -34.86 48.83
C ASN A 19 -11.44 -35.50 48.23
N THR A 20 -11.59 -36.62 47.53
CA THR A 20 -10.56 -37.13 46.63
C THR A 20 -10.44 -36.16 45.45
N ARG A 21 -9.61 -35.12 45.61
CA ARG A 21 -9.10 -34.39 44.46
C ARG A 21 -8.20 -35.34 43.68
N PHE A 22 -8.76 -36.04 42.70
CA PHE A 22 -7.98 -36.54 41.59
C PHE A 22 -7.30 -35.32 40.95
N CYS A 23 -6.04 -35.09 41.28
CA CYS A 23 -5.16 -34.25 40.48
C CYS A 23 -4.97 -34.94 39.14
N PHE A 24 -5.91 -34.73 38.21
CA PHE A 24 -5.55 -34.75 36.80
C PHE A 24 -4.58 -33.59 36.60
N SER A 25 -3.29 -33.90 36.74
CA SER A 25 -2.23 -33.22 36.01
C SER A 25 -2.53 -33.43 34.52
N LEU A 26 -3.53 -32.71 33.99
CA LEU A 26 -3.47 -32.31 32.61
C LEU A 26 -2.19 -31.50 32.54
N GLN A 27 -1.15 -32.15 32.04
CA GLN A 27 0.04 -31.50 31.56
C GLN A 27 -0.48 -30.51 30.53
N GLN A 28 -0.72 -29.29 31.01
CA GLN A 28 -1.06 -28.15 30.19
C GLN A 28 0.25 -27.88 29.46
N ASN A 29 0.51 -28.69 28.43
CA ASN A 29 1.45 -28.35 27.39
C ASN A 29 0.91 -27.04 26.90
N SER A 30 1.46 -25.94 27.45
CA SER A 30 1.22 -24.60 26.95
C SER A 30 1.36 -24.75 25.45
N LEU A 31 0.32 -24.40 24.70
CA LEU A 31 0.38 -24.33 23.25
C LEU A 31 1.51 -23.35 22.93
N GLN A 32 2.74 -23.85 22.85
CA GLN A 32 3.91 -23.05 22.57
C GLN A 32 3.87 -22.82 21.09
N VAL A 33 3.58 -21.57 20.73
CA VAL A 33 3.73 -21.13 19.36
C VAL A 33 5.21 -21.26 19.01
N ASN A 34 5.52 -22.16 18.08
CA ASN A 34 6.88 -22.37 17.62
C ASN A 34 7.27 -21.25 16.66
N HIS A 35 8.06 -20.30 17.16
CA HIS A 35 8.51 -19.13 16.40
C HIS A 35 9.72 -19.39 15.49
N LYS A 36 10.15 -20.65 15.30
CA LYS A 36 11.33 -21.01 14.48
C LYS A 36 11.29 -20.48 13.04
N TYR A 37 10.09 -20.23 12.50
CA TYR A 37 9.88 -19.69 11.15
C TYR A 37 9.39 -18.24 11.14
N SER A 38 9.47 -17.54 12.27
CA SER A 38 9.08 -16.12 12.31
C SER A 38 9.99 -15.34 11.35
N PRO A 39 9.44 -14.41 10.55
CA PRO A 39 10.26 -13.56 9.70
C PRO A 39 11.35 -12.90 10.54
N PRO A 40 12.63 -12.98 10.13
CA PRO A 40 13.73 -12.64 11.02
C PRO A 40 13.81 -11.14 11.36
N TRP A 41 13.04 -10.27 10.67
CA TRP A 41 13.43 -8.86 10.60
C TRP A 41 12.34 -7.82 10.37
N TRP A 42 11.07 -8.20 10.21
CA TRP A 42 9.99 -7.23 10.06
C TRP A 42 8.68 -7.76 10.62
N GLN A 43 7.87 -6.86 11.16
CA GLN A 43 6.49 -7.13 11.55
C GLN A 43 5.57 -6.42 10.57
N THR A 44 4.57 -7.15 10.09
CA THR A 44 3.48 -6.55 9.32
C THR A 44 2.41 -6.08 10.29
N LEU A 45 1.86 -4.89 10.06
CA LEU A 45 0.60 -4.55 10.70
C LEU A 45 -0.47 -5.50 10.17
N ILE A 46 -1.32 -6.03 11.07
CA ILE A 46 -2.58 -6.64 10.66
C ILE A 46 -3.43 -5.49 10.11
N GLY A 47 -3.26 -5.20 8.83
CA GLY A 47 -4.02 -4.15 8.13
C GLY A 47 -5.50 -4.49 8.04
N MET A 48 -6.28 -3.55 7.52
CA MET A 48 -7.66 -3.85 7.16
C MET A 48 -7.67 -4.95 6.08
N PRO A 49 -8.69 -5.85 6.06
CA PRO A 49 -8.76 -6.93 5.07
C PRO A 49 -8.68 -6.46 3.62
N ASP A 50 -9.08 -5.22 3.38
CA ASP A 50 -9.13 -4.50 2.10
C ASP A 50 -7.93 -3.57 1.88
N ASP A 51 -6.88 -3.60 2.71
CA ASP A 51 -5.65 -2.84 2.46
C ASP A 51 -4.70 -3.61 1.52
N PRO A 52 -4.58 -3.23 0.23
CA PRO A 52 -3.72 -3.95 -0.70
C PRO A 52 -2.22 -3.71 -0.47
N VAL A 53 -1.83 -2.76 0.40
CA VAL A 53 -0.41 -2.45 0.67
C VAL A 53 -0.18 -2.36 2.17
N LYS A 54 0.10 -3.52 2.75
CA LYS A 54 0.35 -3.69 4.17
C LYS A 54 1.50 -2.81 4.65
N THR A 55 1.30 -2.14 5.78
CA THR A 55 2.39 -1.42 6.46
C THR A 55 3.44 -2.40 6.95
N LEU A 56 4.69 -2.21 6.56
CA LEU A 56 5.81 -3.05 6.98
C LEU A 56 6.78 -2.25 7.83
N VAL A 57 6.95 -2.70 9.07
CA VAL A 57 7.85 -2.10 10.03
C VAL A 57 9.02 -3.05 10.25
N GLY A 58 10.22 -2.61 9.90
CA GLY A 58 11.47 -3.30 10.16
C GLY A 58 11.74 -3.43 11.66
N LYS A 59 12.60 -4.37 12.03
CA LYS A 59 12.96 -4.67 13.43
C LYS A 59 13.29 -3.41 14.23
N GLU A 60 13.98 -2.44 13.65
CA GLU A 60 14.49 -1.24 14.34
C GLU A 60 13.59 -0.01 14.08
N GLY A 61 12.35 -0.23 13.65
CA GLY A 61 11.35 0.81 13.40
C GLY A 61 11.36 1.37 11.98
N GLN A 62 12.11 0.76 11.06
CA GLN A 62 12.14 1.20 9.66
C GLN A 62 10.75 1.08 9.01
N LEU A 63 10.28 2.13 8.36
CA LEU A 63 9.13 2.09 7.46
C LEU A 63 9.61 1.74 6.05
N PHE A 64 9.03 0.72 5.45
CA PHE A 64 9.31 0.32 4.07
C PHE A 64 8.15 0.67 3.13
N GLY A 65 8.46 1.22 1.96
CA GLY A 65 7.50 1.55 0.91
C GLY A 65 7.79 0.84 -0.41
N ASP A 66 6.74 0.66 -1.20
CA ASP A 66 6.73 0.07 -2.56
C ASP A 66 7.56 -1.22 -2.69
N TYR A 67 6.94 -2.35 -2.32
CA TYR A 67 7.56 -3.66 -2.50
C TYR A 67 7.66 -4.07 -3.98
N GLY A 68 8.72 -4.80 -4.34
CA GLY A 68 8.90 -5.42 -5.67
C GLY A 68 10.11 -4.92 -6.45
N TYR A 69 10.90 -4.03 -5.87
CA TYR A 69 12.06 -3.39 -6.48
C TYR A 69 13.35 -4.09 -6.10
N ARG A 70 13.85 -4.98 -6.95
CA ARG A 70 14.99 -5.88 -6.65
C ARG A 70 16.27 -5.16 -6.18
N GLU A 71 16.44 -3.90 -6.52
CA GLU A 71 17.66 -3.12 -6.26
C GLU A 71 17.61 -2.27 -4.99
N GLY A 72 16.43 -2.09 -4.41
CA GLY A 72 16.25 -1.29 -3.21
C GLY A 72 16.39 -2.09 -1.92
N PRO A 73 16.36 -1.41 -0.76
CA PRO A 73 16.57 -2.03 0.54
C PRO A 73 15.57 -3.17 0.74
N ARG A 74 16.08 -4.40 0.72
CA ARG A 74 15.30 -5.62 0.97
C ARG A 74 14.08 -5.76 0.04
N ARG A 75 14.26 -5.32 -1.22
CA ARG A 75 13.28 -5.35 -2.31
C ARG A 75 12.17 -4.28 -2.24
N PHE A 76 12.34 -3.24 -1.41
CA PHE A 76 11.48 -2.05 -1.33
C PHE A 76 12.11 -0.88 -2.07
N SER A 77 11.32 0.08 -2.56
CA SER A 77 11.85 1.30 -3.21
C SER A 77 12.66 2.15 -2.23
N PHE A 78 12.18 2.25 -0.98
CA PHE A 78 12.85 2.98 0.09
C PHE A 78 12.62 2.36 1.48
N SER A 79 13.46 2.76 2.42
CA SER A 79 13.27 2.60 3.86
C SER A 79 13.58 3.91 4.59
N ILE A 80 12.79 4.24 5.61
CA ILE A 80 12.93 5.44 6.43
C ILE A 80 12.91 5.06 7.91
N GLN A 81 13.76 5.68 8.72
CA GLN A 81 13.86 5.41 10.14
C GLN A 81 14.16 6.69 10.93
N LEU A 82 13.43 6.93 12.01
CA LEU A 82 13.88 7.91 13.00
C LEU A 82 14.91 7.25 13.91
N ASP A 83 16.00 7.95 14.22
CA ASP A 83 17.04 7.37 15.06
C ASP A 83 17.81 8.40 15.91
N SER A 84 18.68 7.90 16.79
CA SER A 84 19.70 8.71 17.45
C SER A 84 20.91 8.94 16.52
N PRO A 85 21.66 10.06 16.67
CA PRO A 85 22.80 10.38 15.81
C PRO A 85 23.84 9.27 15.73
N GLU A 86 24.10 8.63 16.87
CA GLU A 86 25.10 7.57 17.01
C GLU A 86 24.55 6.17 16.68
N GLY A 87 23.26 6.06 16.38
CA GLY A 87 22.56 4.80 16.16
C GLY A 87 21.98 4.25 17.46
N ALA A 88 20.66 4.08 17.53
CA ALA A 88 20.03 3.52 18.72
C ALA A 88 20.06 1.98 18.67
N VAL A 89 20.37 1.37 19.81
CA VAL A 89 20.36 -0.09 19.96
C VAL A 89 18.92 -0.57 20.13
N TRP A 90 18.49 -1.50 19.29
CA TRP A 90 17.18 -2.13 19.41
C TRP A 90 17.06 -2.94 20.71
N GLU A 91 15.96 -2.72 21.45
CA GLU A 91 15.64 -3.47 22.67
C GLU A 91 14.52 -4.48 22.43
N SER A 92 13.41 -4.04 21.82
CA SER A 92 12.26 -4.91 21.55
C SER A 92 11.32 -4.35 20.47
N GLN A 93 10.50 -5.22 19.89
CA GLN A 93 9.39 -4.83 19.03
C GLN A 93 8.20 -5.76 19.26
N LYS A 94 7.00 -5.18 19.34
CA LYS A 94 5.75 -5.93 19.51
C LYS A 94 4.58 -5.26 18.80
N LEU A 95 3.62 -6.06 18.36
CA LEU A 95 2.27 -5.59 18.09
C LEU A 95 1.63 -5.16 19.41
N TYR A 96 1.09 -3.94 19.49
CA TYR A 96 0.47 -3.42 20.71
C TYR A 96 -0.69 -4.30 21.18
N SER A 97 -1.56 -4.70 20.25
CA SER A 97 -2.68 -5.62 20.47
C SER A 97 -3.17 -6.18 19.14
N ALA A 98 -3.77 -7.37 19.16
CA ALA A 98 -4.44 -7.93 17.97
C ALA A 98 -5.61 -7.07 17.46
N LYS A 99 -6.14 -6.15 18.29
CA LYS A 99 -7.25 -5.26 17.94
C LYS A 99 -6.82 -3.88 17.43
N VAL A 100 -5.54 -3.54 17.56
CA VAL A 100 -5.02 -2.21 17.24
C VAL A 100 -3.80 -2.39 16.34
N PRO A 101 -3.87 -2.01 15.04
CA PRO A 101 -2.77 -2.17 14.10
C PRO A 101 -1.69 -1.13 14.40
N LEU A 102 -0.95 -1.35 15.48
CA LEU A 102 0.13 -0.49 15.95
C LEU A 102 1.34 -1.35 16.34
N ILE A 103 2.48 -1.10 15.72
CA ILE A 103 3.77 -1.69 16.11
C ILE A 103 4.46 -0.74 17.08
N GLN A 104 4.86 -1.28 18.23
CA GLN A 104 5.73 -0.60 19.19
C GLN A 104 7.15 -1.09 19.01
N THR A 105 8.08 -0.17 18.71
CA THR A 105 9.52 -0.44 18.68
C THR A 105 10.20 0.33 19.80
N ILE A 106 10.99 -0.37 20.62
CA ILE A 106 11.78 0.24 21.70
C ILE A 106 13.26 0.16 21.35
N LYS A 107 13.95 1.30 21.46
CA LYS A 107 15.39 1.44 21.22
C LYS A 107 16.05 2.27 22.31
N ASN A 108 17.38 2.19 22.40
CA ASN A 108 18.20 2.96 23.33
C ASN A 108 19.29 3.73 22.59
N GLY A 109 19.26 5.06 22.69
CA GLY A 109 20.34 5.93 22.21
C GLY A 109 21.02 6.61 23.40
N ASN A 110 22.16 6.08 23.84
CA ASN A 110 22.99 6.68 24.91
C ASN A 110 22.25 6.99 26.22
N GLY A 111 21.43 6.05 26.69
CA GLY A 111 20.63 6.20 27.91
C GLY A 111 19.33 7.00 27.71
N ILE A 112 19.00 7.36 26.48
CA ILE A 112 17.65 7.79 26.08
C ILE A 112 16.90 6.58 25.54
N GLN A 113 15.83 6.19 26.21
CA GLN A 113 14.87 5.22 25.67
C GLN A 113 13.99 5.93 24.64
N ILE A 114 13.88 5.34 23.45
CA ILE A 114 13.05 5.79 22.33
C ILE A 114 11.96 4.75 22.11
N GLU A 115 10.70 5.14 22.28
CA GLU A 115 9.53 4.33 21.98
C GLU A 115 8.86 4.91 20.72
N GLU A 116 8.82 4.10 19.66
CA GLU A 116 8.15 4.43 18.40
C GLU A 116 6.86 3.61 18.29
N ASN A 117 5.75 4.31 18.06
CA ASN A 117 4.45 3.72 17.82
C ASN A 117 4.05 3.99 16.37
N THR A 118 4.16 2.96 15.53
CA THR A 118 3.93 3.04 14.09
C THR A 118 2.58 2.44 13.72
N PHE A 119 1.74 3.21 13.03
CA PHE A 119 0.41 2.78 12.58
C PHE A 119 -0.02 3.47 11.29
N LEU A 120 -0.94 2.83 10.58
CA LEU A 120 -1.61 3.41 9.40
C LEU A 120 -2.83 4.20 9.86
N GLN A 121 -2.99 5.42 9.35
CA GLN A 121 -4.23 6.17 9.50
C GLN A 121 -5.32 5.47 8.67
N ILE A 122 -6.47 5.21 9.29
CA ILE A 122 -7.67 4.83 8.55
C ILE A 122 -8.00 5.99 7.62
N PRO A 123 -8.01 5.80 6.29
CA PRO A 123 -8.43 6.86 5.38
C PRO A 123 -9.79 7.38 5.85
N SER A 124 -9.90 8.70 6.02
CA SER A 124 -11.23 9.30 6.12
C SER A 124 -11.99 9.05 4.82
N ASP A 125 -13.29 9.34 4.81
CA ASP A 125 -14.05 9.57 3.57
C ASP A 125 -13.54 10.84 2.88
N THR A 126 -12.24 10.87 2.56
CA THR A 126 -11.60 11.98 1.90
C THR A 126 -12.20 12.08 0.52
N GLN A 127 -12.48 13.31 0.09
CA GLN A 127 -13.00 13.64 -1.21
C GLN A 127 -12.05 13.07 -2.27
N VAL A 128 -12.40 11.89 -2.80
CA VAL A 128 -11.64 11.19 -3.84
C VAL A 128 -11.37 12.20 -4.96
N SER A 129 -10.14 12.26 -5.45
CA SER A 129 -9.86 12.92 -6.73
C SER A 129 -10.83 12.36 -7.78
N ASN A 130 -11.16 13.14 -8.81
CA ASN A 130 -12.12 12.69 -9.83
C ASN A 130 -11.73 11.36 -10.49
N ILE A 131 -10.47 10.92 -10.32
CA ILE A 131 -9.96 9.58 -10.64
C ILE A 131 -8.90 9.16 -9.61
N VAL A 132 -8.86 7.87 -9.26
CA VAL A 132 -7.77 7.23 -8.51
C VAL A 132 -7.36 5.92 -9.17
N ARG A 133 -6.11 5.51 -8.97
CA ARG A 133 -5.57 4.23 -9.44
C ARG A 133 -5.56 3.22 -8.28
N THR A 134 -6.05 2.00 -8.47
CA THR A 134 -6.24 1.02 -7.38
C THR A 134 -5.38 -0.25 -7.51
N ASP A 135 -4.64 -0.40 -8.61
CA ASP A 135 -3.71 -1.51 -8.82
C ASP A 135 -2.31 -1.31 -8.19
N SER A 136 -1.40 -2.26 -8.42
CA SER A 136 0.00 -2.17 -8.00
C SER A 136 0.75 -1.12 -8.81
N ARG A 137 0.85 0.10 -8.28
CA ARG A 137 1.44 1.30 -8.88
C ARG A 137 2.85 1.07 -9.44
N HIS A 138 2.91 0.73 -10.72
CA HIS A 138 4.12 0.82 -11.51
C HIS A 138 3.89 1.80 -12.67
N THR A 139 4.87 2.65 -12.93
CA THR A 139 4.83 3.65 -13.99
C THR A 139 6.17 3.72 -14.68
N LEU A 140 6.18 3.86 -16.00
CA LEU A 140 7.42 4.05 -16.76
C LEU A 140 7.40 5.44 -17.40
N THR A 141 8.38 6.27 -17.04
CA THR A 141 8.54 7.63 -17.56
C THR A 141 9.27 7.60 -18.91
N ASN A 142 8.80 8.40 -19.87
CA ASN A 142 9.35 8.54 -21.22
C ASN A 142 9.61 7.18 -21.92
N TRP A 143 8.71 6.23 -21.68
CA TRP A 143 8.83 4.87 -22.16
C TRP A 143 8.26 4.71 -23.57
N SER A 144 7.10 5.34 -23.83
CA SER A 144 6.35 5.17 -25.09
C SER A 144 7.01 5.86 -26.29
N LYS A 145 7.79 6.93 -26.09
CA LYS A 145 8.58 7.65 -27.13
C LYS A 145 7.84 7.81 -28.48
N PRO A 146 6.66 8.45 -28.51
CA PRO A 146 5.82 8.53 -29.71
C PRO A 146 6.58 9.12 -30.92
N LEU A 147 6.32 8.59 -32.11
CA LEU A 147 6.96 9.01 -33.37
C LEU A 147 6.29 10.23 -34.02
N THR A 148 5.09 10.59 -33.56
CA THR A 148 4.31 11.72 -34.05
C THR A 148 4.05 12.71 -32.93
N GLU A 149 3.80 13.97 -33.30
CA GLU A 149 3.37 14.98 -32.35
C GLU A 149 2.00 14.60 -31.76
N CYS A 150 1.92 14.59 -30.44
CA CYS A 150 0.76 14.19 -29.69
C CYS A 150 0.79 14.79 -28.27
N ASP A 151 -0.32 14.64 -27.57
CA ASP A 151 -0.47 14.99 -26.17
C ASP A 151 0.61 14.34 -25.28
N SER A 152 1.07 15.06 -24.27
CA SER A 152 2.10 14.57 -23.35
C SER A 152 1.72 13.28 -22.60
N ALA A 153 0.42 12.98 -22.44
CA ALA A 153 -0.04 11.75 -21.82
C ALA A 153 0.48 10.49 -22.52
N PHE A 154 0.80 10.55 -23.82
CA PHE A 154 1.31 9.41 -24.59
C PHE A 154 2.80 9.11 -24.38
N ARG A 155 3.51 9.86 -23.52
CA ARG A 155 4.95 9.64 -23.27
C ARG A 155 5.20 8.68 -22.11
N ASP A 156 4.41 8.83 -21.06
CA ASP A 156 4.51 8.06 -19.83
C ASP A 156 3.39 7.02 -19.79
N VAL A 157 3.59 5.94 -19.03
CA VAL A 157 2.64 4.84 -19.00
C VAL A 157 2.36 4.37 -17.57
N ALA A 158 1.08 4.18 -17.25
CA ALA A 158 0.68 3.34 -16.13
C ALA A 158 0.87 1.88 -16.56
N PHE A 159 1.73 1.19 -15.84
CA PHE A 159 2.21 -0.14 -16.20
C PHE A 159 1.70 -1.17 -15.19
N GLY A 160 1.05 -2.22 -15.68
CA GLY A 160 0.62 -3.35 -14.90
C GLY A 160 1.63 -4.49 -15.07
N ARG A 161 2.59 -4.62 -14.15
CA ARG A 161 3.57 -5.70 -14.20
C ARG A 161 2.89 -7.03 -13.88
N ILE A 162 3.27 -8.10 -14.58
CA ILE A 162 2.81 -9.45 -14.24
C ILE A 162 3.25 -9.84 -12.82
N ILE A 163 2.26 -10.03 -11.94
CA ILE A 163 2.44 -10.62 -10.61
C ILE A 163 1.43 -11.75 -10.48
N GLY A 164 1.88 -12.97 -10.16
CA GLY A 164 0.98 -14.12 -10.02
C GLY A 164 0.25 -14.54 -11.32
N GLY A 165 0.76 -14.16 -12.49
CA GLY A 165 0.21 -14.56 -13.79
C GLY A 165 -0.72 -13.55 -14.45
N GLN A 166 -1.05 -12.44 -13.78
CA GLN A 166 -1.93 -11.38 -14.28
C GLN A 166 -1.21 -10.02 -14.23
N GLY A 167 -1.29 -9.27 -15.33
CA GLY A 167 -1.01 -7.84 -15.37
C GLY A 167 -2.34 -7.08 -15.32
N LEU A 168 -2.41 -6.03 -14.51
CA LEU A 168 -3.60 -5.23 -14.27
C LEU A 168 -3.22 -3.76 -14.10
N VAL A 169 -4.01 -2.87 -14.70
CA VAL A 169 -4.07 -1.45 -14.35
C VAL A 169 -5.53 -1.07 -14.14
N GLU A 170 -5.86 -0.49 -13.00
CA GLU A 170 -7.25 -0.26 -12.57
C GLU A 170 -7.44 1.16 -12.05
N PHE A 171 -8.56 1.77 -12.45
CA PHE A 171 -8.98 3.11 -12.07
C PHE A 171 -10.42 3.12 -11.58
N HIS A 172 -10.65 3.92 -10.55
CA HIS A 172 -11.99 4.32 -10.12
C HIS A 172 -12.19 5.79 -10.49
N ILE A 173 -13.22 6.07 -11.28
CA ILE A 173 -13.53 7.41 -11.79
C ILE A 173 -14.84 7.88 -11.16
N LYS A 174 -14.81 9.04 -10.49
CA LYS A 174 -16.01 9.64 -9.91
C LYS A 174 -16.92 10.17 -11.01
N VAL A 175 -18.19 9.79 -10.95
CA VAL A 175 -19.23 10.22 -11.89
C VAL A 175 -20.53 10.60 -11.17
N VAL A 176 -21.50 11.12 -11.92
CA VAL A 176 -22.87 11.22 -11.43
C VAL A 176 -23.44 9.80 -11.34
N ALA A 177 -24.03 9.45 -10.20
CA ALA A 177 -24.63 8.14 -9.97
C ALA A 177 -25.62 7.76 -11.07
N GLY A 178 -25.46 6.58 -11.67
CA GLY A 178 -26.26 6.10 -12.81
C GLY A 178 -25.95 6.77 -14.16
N GLY A 179 -24.92 7.63 -14.21
CA GLY A 179 -24.54 8.41 -15.37
C GLY A 179 -24.01 7.56 -16.52
N SER A 180 -24.15 8.06 -17.75
CA SER A 180 -23.64 7.42 -18.96
C SER A 180 -22.66 8.35 -19.68
N TYR A 181 -21.55 7.78 -20.14
CA TYR A 181 -20.40 8.52 -20.65
C TYR A 181 -19.77 7.80 -21.83
N ARG A 182 -18.93 8.55 -22.56
CA ARG A 182 -18.00 7.99 -23.54
C ARG A 182 -16.60 8.06 -22.96
N LEU A 183 -15.98 6.90 -22.78
CA LEU A 183 -14.63 6.77 -22.24
C LEU A 183 -13.65 6.54 -23.39
N ALA A 184 -12.62 7.36 -23.46
CA ALA A 184 -11.51 7.20 -24.38
C ALA A 184 -10.25 6.80 -23.61
N LEU A 185 -9.63 5.70 -24.03
CA LEU A 185 -8.43 5.12 -23.45
C LEU A 185 -7.29 5.23 -24.46
N GLY A 186 -6.22 5.92 -24.07
CA GLY A 186 -5.05 6.16 -24.91
C GLY A 186 -3.91 5.18 -24.69
N PHE A 187 -3.31 4.75 -25.79
CA PHE A 187 -2.21 3.79 -25.82
C PHE A 187 -1.13 4.24 -26.81
N CYS A 188 0.13 4.01 -26.44
CA CYS A 188 1.30 4.14 -27.32
C CYS A 188 2.36 3.11 -26.88
N GLU A 189 2.52 2.04 -27.65
CA GLU A 189 3.45 0.95 -27.34
C GLU A 189 4.91 1.39 -27.54
N GLY A 190 5.72 1.33 -26.47
CA GLY A 190 7.11 1.79 -26.45
C GLY A 190 8.18 0.71 -26.62
N GLU A 191 7.82 -0.57 -26.46
CA GLU A 191 8.77 -1.70 -26.40
C GLU A 191 8.50 -2.79 -27.43
N ARG A 192 7.23 -3.16 -27.67
CA ARG A 192 6.87 -4.23 -28.62
C ARG A 192 6.67 -3.65 -30.01
N GLU A 193 7.49 -4.08 -30.95
CA GLU A 193 7.45 -3.59 -32.33
C GLU A 193 6.46 -4.37 -33.21
N GLU A 194 6.13 -5.60 -32.80
CA GLU A 194 5.25 -6.50 -33.54
C GLU A 194 3.92 -6.71 -32.82
N GLY A 195 2.84 -6.78 -33.61
CA GLY A 195 1.51 -7.18 -33.15
C GLY A 195 1.47 -8.62 -32.62
N GLY A 196 0.45 -8.92 -31.80
CA GLY A 196 0.19 -10.24 -31.24
C GLY A 196 1.06 -10.59 -30.03
N ILE A 197 1.89 -9.66 -29.53
CA ILE A 197 2.76 -9.89 -28.37
C ILE A 197 2.05 -9.50 -27.07
N ARG A 198 1.61 -8.24 -26.95
CA ARG A 198 0.97 -7.67 -25.76
C ARG A 198 -0.53 -7.48 -25.99
N LEU A 199 -1.24 -8.60 -26.05
CA LEU A 199 -2.70 -8.61 -26.17
C LEU A 199 -3.33 -8.26 -24.81
N MET A 200 -4.27 -7.32 -24.81
CA MET A 200 -4.92 -6.83 -23.58
C MET A 200 -6.45 -6.81 -23.75
N GLU A 201 -7.14 -6.63 -22.63
CA GLU A 201 -8.58 -6.49 -22.57
C GLU A 201 -8.95 -5.22 -21.79
N ILE A 202 -9.78 -4.38 -22.38
CA ILE A 202 -10.45 -3.27 -21.69
C ILE A 202 -11.74 -3.80 -21.07
N HIS A 203 -11.89 -3.52 -19.79
CA HIS A 203 -13.11 -3.72 -19.02
C HIS A 203 -13.51 -2.38 -18.40
N ALA A 204 -14.74 -1.97 -18.65
CA ALA A 204 -15.28 -0.75 -18.09
C ALA A 204 -16.75 -0.97 -17.73
N GLU A 205 -17.19 -0.39 -16.63
CA GLU A 205 -18.56 -0.57 -16.16
C GLU A 205 -19.60 -0.16 -17.21
N GLY A 206 -20.59 -1.03 -17.41
CA GLY A 206 -21.62 -0.84 -18.44
C GLY A 206 -21.16 -1.07 -19.89
N ALA A 207 -19.88 -1.38 -20.14
CA ALA A 207 -19.35 -1.68 -21.46
C ALA A 207 -19.15 -3.18 -21.68
N SER A 208 -19.29 -3.62 -22.93
CA SER A 208 -18.81 -4.94 -23.34
C SER A 208 -17.28 -4.99 -23.29
N LYS A 209 -16.72 -6.13 -22.88
CA LYS A 209 -15.28 -6.42 -22.96
C LYS A 209 -14.76 -6.11 -24.37
N LYS A 210 -13.63 -5.41 -24.45
CA LYS A 210 -12.95 -5.14 -25.72
C LYS A 210 -11.52 -5.68 -25.70
N GLU A 211 -11.23 -6.63 -26.58
CA GLU A 211 -9.86 -7.09 -26.82
C GLU A 211 -9.12 -6.06 -27.67
N ILE A 212 -7.86 -5.83 -27.33
CA ILE A 212 -7.03 -4.80 -27.96
C ILE A 212 -5.60 -5.30 -28.20
N ASP A 213 -5.02 -4.78 -29.28
CA ASP A 213 -3.61 -4.92 -29.61
C ASP A 213 -3.10 -3.59 -30.15
N PRO A 214 -2.53 -2.71 -29.29
CA PRO A 214 -2.13 -1.38 -29.70
C PRO A 214 -1.16 -1.36 -30.89
N VAL A 215 -0.30 -2.38 -31.04
CA VAL A 215 0.65 -2.44 -32.16
C VAL A 215 -0.03 -2.86 -33.44
N SER A 216 -0.89 -3.88 -33.40
CA SER A 216 -1.64 -4.28 -34.59
C SER A 216 -2.60 -3.19 -35.05
N ASP A 217 -3.20 -2.46 -34.11
CA ASP A 217 -4.25 -1.48 -34.41
C ASP A 217 -3.69 -0.10 -34.78
N PHE A 218 -2.56 0.32 -34.19
CA PHE A 218 -2.01 1.67 -34.37
C PHE A 218 -0.56 1.69 -34.87
N GLY A 219 0.20 0.63 -34.62
CA GLY A 219 1.62 0.56 -34.92
C GLY A 219 2.52 0.87 -33.72
N TYR A 220 3.79 0.47 -33.83
CA TYR A 220 4.81 0.73 -32.82
C TYR A 220 5.01 2.24 -32.61
N ARG A 221 5.09 2.67 -31.34
CA ARG A 221 5.28 4.07 -30.92
C ARG A 221 4.32 5.05 -31.60
N THR A 222 3.12 4.57 -31.91
CA THR A 222 2.08 5.36 -32.55
C THR A 222 0.92 5.54 -31.56
N PRO A 223 0.59 6.80 -31.19
CA PRO A 223 -0.56 7.08 -30.34
C PRO A 223 -1.87 6.60 -30.96
N GLY A 224 -2.69 5.93 -30.17
CA GLY A 224 -4.03 5.50 -30.56
C GLY A 224 -5.03 5.57 -29.42
N ILE A 225 -6.31 5.59 -29.78
CA ILE A 225 -7.45 5.68 -28.86
C ILE A 225 -8.41 4.53 -29.11
N TYR A 226 -8.83 3.86 -28.04
CA TYR A 226 -10.07 3.09 -28.04
C TYR A 226 -11.16 3.87 -27.32
N MET A 227 -12.29 4.07 -27.99
CA MET A 227 -13.50 4.60 -27.37
C MET A 227 -14.45 3.46 -26.99
N VAL A 228 -15.05 3.56 -25.81
CA VAL A 228 -16.11 2.67 -25.32
C VAL A 228 -17.22 3.51 -24.66
N GLU A 229 -18.46 3.07 -24.82
CA GLU A 229 -19.61 3.64 -24.09
C GLU A 229 -19.69 2.96 -22.73
N VAL A 230 -19.80 3.75 -21.66
CA VAL A 230 -19.77 3.27 -20.27
C VAL A 230 -20.96 3.82 -19.50
N LYS A 231 -21.37 3.11 -18.45
CA LYS A 231 -22.46 3.51 -17.58
C LYS A 231 -22.21 2.98 -16.18
N ASP A 232 -22.41 3.84 -15.18
CA ASP A 232 -22.51 3.42 -13.79
C ASP A 232 -23.82 2.64 -13.64
N LEU A 233 -23.71 1.32 -13.50
CA LEU A 233 -24.83 0.39 -13.44
C LEU A 233 -25.32 0.15 -12.02
N ASN A 234 -24.42 0.25 -11.03
CA ASN A 234 -24.74 -0.03 -9.63
C ASN A 234 -25.19 1.24 -8.86
N HIS A 235 -25.09 2.42 -9.49
CA HIS A 235 -25.49 3.72 -8.95
C HIS A 235 -24.66 4.19 -7.76
N ASP A 236 -23.41 3.73 -7.62
CA ASP A 236 -22.51 4.13 -6.54
C ASP A 236 -21.74 5.44 -6.83
N GLY A 237 -21.85 5.98 -8.06
CA GLY A 237 -21.14 7.18 -8.47
C GLY A 237 -19.67 6.95 -8.82
N ILE A 238 -19.26 5.71 -9.04
CA ILE A 238 -17.91 5.30 -9.42
C ILE A 238 -17.97 4.45 -10.69
N LEU A 239 -17.26 4.85 -11.74
CA LEU A 239 -16.98 3.97 -12.87
C LEU A 239 -15.72 3.16 -12.60
N ASN A 240 -15.87 1.84 -12.56
CA ASN A 240 -14.76 0.91 -12.52
C ASN A 240 -14.20 0.67 -13.93
N VAL A 241 -12.92 0.99 -14.14
CA VAL A 241 -12.24 0.85 -15.42
C VAL A 241 -10.91 0.15 -15.21
N PHE A 242 -10.70 -0.99 -15.89
CA PHE A 242 -9.42 -1.67 -15.84
C PHE A 242 -9.00 -2.23 -17.18
N VAL A 243 -7.69 -2.32 -17.36
CA VAL A 243 -7.05 -3.04 -18.45
C VAL A 243 -6.30 -4.22 -17.84
N LYS A 244 -6.49 -5.41 -18.41
CA LYS A 244 -5.75 -6.60 -18.02
C LYS A 244 -5.15 -7.31 -19.23
N ASN A 245 -4.17 -8.17 -19.02
CA ASN A 245 -3.63 -8.97 -20.11
C ASN A 245 -4.66 -9.99 -20.61
N ALA A 246 -4.68 -10.23 -21.93
CA ALA A 246 -5.45 -11.32 -22.49
C ALA A 246 -4.82 -12.67 -22.06
N PRO A 247 -5.61 -13.75 -21.89
CA PRO A 247 -5.08 -15.07 -21.48
C PRO A 247 -3.98 -15.61 -22.40
N GLN A 248 -4.10 -15.35 -23.71
CA GLN A 248 -3.20 -15.81 -24.77
C GLN A 248 -1.99 -14.88 -25.01
N ALA A 249 -1.87 -13.77 -24.28
CA ALA A 249 -0.79 -12.81 -24.48
C ALA A 249 0.57 -13.44 -24.15
N LYS A 250 1.56 -13.22 -25.04
CA LYS A 250 2.96 -13.65 -24.83
C LYS A 250 3.63 -12.75 -23.81
N ASP A 251 3.47 -11.45 -23.95
CA ASP A 251 3.78 -10.47 -22.93
C ASP A 251 2.52 -10.15 -22.14
N ARG A 252 2.55 -10.45 -20.84
CA ARG A 252 1.42 -10.28 -19.93
C ARG A 252 1.48 -9.01 -19.10
N ASN A 253 2.42 -8.12 -19.39
CA ASN A 253 2.38 -6.78 -18.84
C ASN A 253 1.29 -5.96 -19.54
N VAL A 254 0.75 -4.98 -18.84
CA VAL A 254 -0.33 -4.11 -19.33
C VAL A 254 0.13 -2.67 -19.35
N ILE A 255 -0.35 -1.90 -20.31
CA ILE A 255 -0.03 -0.48 -20.46
C ILE A 255 -1.29 0.34 -20.65
N ILE A 256 -1.28 1.57 -20.15
CA ILE A 256 -2.24 2.62 -20.51
C ILE A 256 -1.60 4.00 -20.30
N ASN A 257 -1.77 4.88 -21.28
CA ASN A 257 -1.11 6.19 -21.31
C ASN A 257 -2.01 7.31 -20.79
N GLY A 258 -3.28 7.35 -21.23
CA GLY A 258 -4.21 8.42 -20.86
C GLY A 258 -5.66 7.99 -20.82
N ILE A 259 -6.47 8.72 -20.06
CA ILE A 259 -7.93 8.58 -19.96
C ILE A 259 -8.58 9.94 -20.25
N TRP A 260 -9.64 9.91 -21.05
CA TRP A 260 -10.57 11.02 -21.22
C TRP A 260 -12.01 10.53 -21.04
N LEU A 261 -12.80 11.25 -20.23
CA LEU A 261 -14.22 10.96 -20.03
C LEU A 261 -15.06 12.08 -20.63
N PHE A 262 -15.95 11.75 -21.54
CA PHE A 262 -16.83 12.69 -22.21
C PHE A 262 -18.29 12.43 -21.82
N ARG A 263 -19.11 13.47 -21.82
CA ARG A 263 -20.57 13.28 -21.75
C ARG A 263 -21.03 12.46 -22.95
N LYS A 264 -22.06 11.64 -22.77
CA LYS A 264 -22.61 10.79 -23.84
C LYS A 264 -22.93 11.51 -25.15
N ASN A 265 -23.31 12.80 -25.08
CA ASN A 265 -23.65 13.61 -26.24
C ASN A 265 -22.45 14.33 -26.88
N GLN A 266 -21.25 14.25 -26.29
CA GLN A 266 -20.02 14.77 -26.89
C GLN A 266 -19.40 13.70 -27.80
N SER A 267 -19.06 14.11 -29.02
CA SER A 267 -18.45 13.25 -30.05
C SER A 267 -17.09 13.79 -30.46
N PRO A 268 -16.07 13.65 -29.60
CA PRO A 268 -14.70 14.04 -29.95
C PRO A 268 -14.16 13.13 -31.05
N THR A 269 -13.22 13.65 -31.86
CA THR A 269 -12.52 12.85 -32.86
C THR A 269 -11.27 12.22 -32.25
N THR A 270 -10.85 11.05 -32.72
CA THR A 270 -9.59 10.44 -32.28
C THR A 270 -8.40 11.39 -32.46
N ALA A 271 -8.33 12.12 -33.59
CA ALA A 271 -7.24 13.06 -33.86
C ALA A 271 -7.25 14.27 -32.89
N SER A 272 -8.42 14.76 -32.49
CA SER A 272 -8.51 15.87 -31.53
C SER A 272 -8.09 15.43 -30.12
N ILE A 273 -8.38 14.18 -29.73
CA ILE A 273 -7.89 13.62 -28.46
C ILE A 273 -6.36 13.42 -28.51
N ILE A 274 -5.85 12.78 -29.57
CA ILE A 274 -4.40 12.52 -29.72
C ILE A 274 -3.58 13.81 -29.70
N SER A 275 -4.10 14.89 -30.30
CA SER A 275 -3.43 16.19 -30.30
C SER A 275 -3.60 17.01 -29.01
N GLY A 276 -4.36 16.51 -28.04
CA GLY A 276 -4.62 17.20 -26.75
C GLY A 276 -5.67 18.31 -26.82
N LYS A 277 -6.32 18.53 -27.97
CA LYS A 277 -7.35 19.59 -28.14
C LYS A 277 -8.57 19.37 -27.25
N GLU A 278 -8.84 18.11 -26.89
CA GLU A 278 -10.00 17.72 -26.08
C GLU A 278 -9.75 17.78 -24.56
N ASN A 279 -8.52 18.02 -24.10
CA ASN A 279 -8.16 17.93 -22.67
C ASN A 279 -8.99 18.87 -21.78
N ASN A 280 -9.39 20.03 -22.31
CA ASN A 280 -10.19 21.02 -21.60
C ASN A 280 -11.68 20.94 -21.93
N GLN A 281 -12.10 19.99 -22.77
CA GLN A 281 -13.48 19.82 -23.25
C GLN A 281 -14.17 18.58 -22.67
N CYS A 282 -13.38 17.63 -22.14
CA CYS A 282 -13.86 16.46 -21.44
C CYS A 282 -14.24 16.76 -19.98
N GLU A 283 -15.05 15.89 -19.38
CA GLU A 283 -15.37 15.90 -17.94
C GLU A 283 -14.16 15.52 -17.09
N LEU A 284 -13.31 14.65 -17.63
CA LEU A 284 -12.06 14.22 -17.02
C LEU A 284 -11.01 14.03 -18.10
N TYR A 285 -9.80 14.53 -17.84
CA TYR A 285 -8.57 14.17 -18.54
C TYR A 285 -7.54 13.74 -17.48
N ALA A 286 -6.87 12.62 -17.74
CA ALA A 286 -5.85 12.10 -16.84
C ALA A 286 -4.71 11.43 -17.61
N PRO A 287 -3.48 11.96 -17.53
CA PRO A 287 -2.26 11.21 -17.84
C PRO A 287 -2.13 10.06 -16.83
N CYS A 288 -2.31 8.81 -17.28
CA CYS A 288 -2.48 7.66 -16.38
C CYS A 288 -1.28 7.41 -15.47
N ALA A 289 -0.07 7.69 -15.94
CA ALA A 289 1.16 7.57 -15.14
C ALA A 289 1.23 8.57 -13.97
N SER A 290 0.43 9.64 -14.00
CA SER A 290 0.36 10.66 -12.94
C SER A 290 -0.87 10.52 -12.05
N VAL A 291 -1.75 9.56 -12.30
CA VAL A 291 -2.90 9.30 -11.45
C VAL A 291 -2.44 8.64 -10.16
N ASN A 292 -2.72 9.29 -9.03
CA ASN A 292 -2.33 8.81 -7.73
C ASN A 292 -3.16 7.61 -7.29
N MET A 293 -2.52 6.74 -6.51
CA MET A 293 -3.25 5.84 -5.63
C MET A 293 -3.97 6.62 -4.53
N PRO A 294 -4.99 6.02 -3.88
CA PRO A 294 -5.52 6.55 -2.63
C PRO A 294 -4.39 6.88 -1.65
N GLU A 295 -4.45 8.08 -1.06
CA GLU A 295 -3.43 8.54 -0.13
C GLU A 295 -3.38 7.60 1.08
N ARG A 296 -2.16 7.20 1.46
CA ARG A 296 -1.88 6.48 2.68
C ARG A 296 -1.02 7.33 3.60
N VAL A 297 -1.50 7.53 4.81
CA VAL A 297 -0.79 8.30 5.83
C VAL A 297 -0.32 7.36 6.92
N TYR A 298 1.00 7.20 7.02
CA TYR A 298 1.64 6.46 8.11
C TYR A 298 2.05 7.43 9.21
N HIS A 299 1.72 7.10 10.45
CA HIS A 299 2.14 7.85 11.62
C HIS A 299 3.21 7.07 12.38
N ASN A 300 4.28 7.75 12.78
CA ASN A 300 5.22 7.27 13.77
C ASN A 300 5.23 8.26 14.96
N LEU A 301 4.60 7.85 16.07
CA LEU A 301 4.57 8.65 17.29
C LEU A 301 5.73 8.25 18.19
N VAL A 302 6.60 9.22 18.47
CA VAL A 302 7.87 8.99 19.16
C VAL A 302 7.80 9.56 20.56
N LYS A 303 8.07 8.71 21.55
CA LYS A 303 8.26 9.12 22.95
C LYS A 303 9.70 8.89 23.34
N VAL A 304 10.29 9.86 24.01
CA VAL A 304 11.65 9.76 24.54
C VAL A 304 11.64 9.83 26.06
N ARG A 305 12.46 9.00 26.69
CA ARG A 305 12.62 8.98 28.15
C ARG A 305 14.10 8.93 28.48
N ASN A 306 14.58 9.95 29.21
CA ASN A 306 15.92 9.91 29.79
C ASN A 306 15.96 8.88 30.92
N LYS A 307 16.81 7.86 30.78
CA LYS A 307 17.05 6.81 31.78
C LYS A 307 18.28 7.10 32.64
N THR A 308 18.97 8.21 32.39
CA THR A 308 20.15 8.64 33.14
C THR A 308 19.78 9.63 34.24
N SER A 309 20.67 9.80 35.22
CA SER A 309 20.52 10.81 36.28
C SER A 309 20.90 12.22 35.83
N SER A 310 21.60 12.36 34.71
CA SER A 310 22.05 13.65 34.17
C SER A 310 21.13 14.16 33.07
N LYS A 311 21.04 15.48 32.92
CA LYS A 311 20.31 16.09 31.80
C LYS A 311 20.96 15.69 30.48
N LYS A 312 20.14 15.25 29.52
CA LYS A 312 20.55 14.87 28.17
C LYS A 312 19.78 15.69 27.14
N ILE A 313 20.44 16.01 26.03
CA ILE A 313 19.81 16.61 24.85
C ILE A 313 19.66 15.51 23.82
N PHE A 314 18.44 15.31 23.32
CA PHE A 314 18.16 14.34 22.25
C PHE A 314 17.92 15.10 20.95
N GLN A 315 18.76 14.83 19.94
CA GLN A 315 18.63 15.39 18.60
C GLN A 315 18.41 14.22 17.64
N PRO A 316 17.16 13.91 17.26
CA PRO A 316 16.93 12.79 16.36
C PRO A 316 17.45 13.08 14.97
N VAL A 317 17.77 12.02 14.25
CA VAL A 317 18.16 12.03 12.84
C VAL A 317 17.16 11.20 12.03
N LEU A 318 17.00 11.52 10.75
CA LEU A 318 16.27 10.67 9.82
C LEU A 318 17.28 9.83 9.05
N ARG A 319 17.20 8.52 9.16
CA ARG A 319 17.97 7.62 8.30
C ARG A 319 17.09 7.16 7.15
N TYR A 320 17.63 7.08 5.94
CA TYR A 320 16.96 6.51 4.78
C TYR A 320 17.87 5.52 4.05
N ALA A 321 17.30 4.74 3.14
CA ALA A 321 17.99 3.99 2.11
C ALA A 321 16.99 3.78 0.96
N GLY A 322 17.43 3.69 -0.28
CA GLY A 322 16.47 3.54 -1.39
C GLY A 322 17.12 3.59 -2.76
N ILE A 323 16.27 3.42 -3.78
CA ILE A 323 16.58 3.73 -5.18
C ILE A 323 15.92 5.04 -5.64
N GLU A 324 14.96 5.53 -4.86
CA GLU A 324 14.27 6.79 -5.13
C GLU A 324 15.16 7.99 -4.78
N GLN A 325 15.04 9.06 -5.56
CA GLN A 325 15.68 10.34 -5.23
C GLN A 325 15.09 10.90 -3.94
N ILE A 326 15.95 11.50 -3.10
CA ILE A 326 15.55 12.17 -1.86
C ILE A 326 15.84 13.67 -1.99
N ASP A 327 14.81 14.49 -1.85
CA ASP A 327 14.94 15.95 -1.78
C ASP A 327 14.50 16.46 -0.40
N PHE A 328 15.29 17.35 0.19
CA PHE A 328 15.03 17.89 1.53
C PHE A 328 14.82 19.41 1.51
N HIS A 329 13.67 19.85 1.99
CA HIS A 329 13.30 21.27 2.06
C HIS A 329 12.62 21.60 3.39
N ASN A 330 13.29 22.38 4.25
CA ASN A 330 12.70 23.10 5.38
C ASN A 330 11.62 22.32 6.17
N GLN A 331 11.94 21.09 6.60
CA GLN A 331 11.09 20.13 7.37
C GLN A 331 10.27 19.12 6.56
N ARG A 332 10.36 19.16 5.23
CA ARG A 332 9.76 18.17 4.34
C ARG A 332 10.87 17.35 3.66
N VAL A 333 10.73 16.03 3.67
CA VAL A 333 11.54 15.13 2.85
C VAL A 333 10.64 14.55 1.78
N GLN A 334 11.02 14.73 0.52
CA GLN A 334 10.37 14.15 -0.63
C GLN A 334 11.15 12.89 -1.03
N VAL A 335 10.46 11.77 -1.15
CA VAL A 335 11.01 10.48 -1.58
C VAL A 335 10.35 10.10 -2.91
N GLY A 336 11.14 10.09 -3.98
CA GLY A 336 10.64 9.99 -5.34
C GLY A 336 9.62 11.11 -5.61
N ARG A 337 8.58 10.83 -6.38
CA ARG A 337 7.55 11.83 -6.73
C ARG A 337 6.34 11.85 -5.79
N GLU A 338 6.21 10.83 -4.95
CA GLU A 338 4.88 10.41 -4.47
C GLU A 338 4.83 10.23 -2.95
N THR A 339 5.98 10.07 -2.31
CA THR A 339 6.07 9.93 -0.86
C THR A 339 6.61 11.22 -0.26
N THR A 340 5.89 11.76 0.71
CA THR A 340 6.32 12.91 1.49
C THR A 340 6.40 12.53 2.96
N ILE A 341 7.48 12.96 3.60
CA ILE A 341 7.68 12.82 5.04
C ILE A 341 7.65 14.23 5.64
N THR A 342 6.83 14.38 6.68
CA THR A 342 6.78 15.58 7.51
C THR A 342 6.98 15.21 8.96
N SER A 343 7.50 16.13 9.75
CA SER A 343 7.76 15.94 11.18
C SER A 343 7.29 17.16 11.96
N SER A 344 6.82 16.95 13.19
CA SER A 344 6.46 18.02 14.12
C SER A 344 7.69 18.77 14.67
N ILE A 345 8.88 18.21 14.48
CA ILE A 345 10.17 18.84 14.79
C ILE A 345 11.04 18.95 13.52
N PRO A 346 11.94 19.94 13.46
CA PRO A 346 12.81 20.09 12.29
C PRO A 346 13.72 18.88 12.05
N LEU A 347 13.63 18.31 10.84
CA LEU A 347 14.51 17.24 10.36
C LEU A 347 15.85 17.85 9.92
N LYS A 348 16.79 18.07 10.84
CA LYS A 348 18.04 18.78 10.50
C LYS A 348 19.13 17.89 9.92
N ASN A 349 19.12 16.61 10.29
CA ASN A 349 20.18 15.65 9.97
C ASN A 349 19.56 14.42 9.30
N ILE A 350 20.02 14.13 8.09
CA ILE A 350 19.54 13.00 7.28
C ILE A 350 20.75 12.15 6.89
N HIS A 351 20.65 10.82 7.02
CA HIS A 351 21.74 9.86 6.72
C HIS A 351 21.26 8.73 5.81
N GLU A 352 22.05 8.35 4.81
CA GLU A 352 21.74 7.24 3.90
C GLU A 352 22.27 5.90 4.44
N ASP A 353 21.68 5.41 5.54
CA ASP A 353 22.12 4.18 6.19
C ASP A 353 21.03 3.44 7.01
N SER A 354 19.74 3.69 6.75
CA SER A 354 18.66 3.05 7.54
C SER A 354 18.66 1.51 7.44
N VAL A 355 19.17 0.97 6.33
CA VAL A 355 19.25 -0.45 6.01
C VAL A 355 20.38 -0.69 5.02
N LYS A 356 21.17 -1.76 5.21
CA LYS A 356 22.07 -2.26 4.17
C LYS A 356 21.29 -3.06 3.11
N LYS A 357 21.62 -2.89 1.82
CA LYS A 357 21.13 -3.76 0.74
C LYS A 357 21.50 -5.21 1.07
N ILE A 358 20.50 -6.04 1.39
CA ILE A 358 20.68 -7.47 1.60
C ILE A 358 19.83 -8.19 0.58
N LEU A 359 20.44 -9.10 -0.18
CA LEU A 359 19.74 -10.08 -0.97
C LEU A 359 18.99 -11.00 0.00
N ILE A 360 17.67 -10.92 0.01
CA ILE A 360 16.85 -11.97 0.61
C ILE A 360 17.10 -13.20 -0.25
N VAL A 361 17.89 -14.14 0.29
CA VAL A 361 18.18 -15.46 -0.32
C VAL A 361 16.92 -16.30 -0.29
#